data_AF-A0A956CEL1-F1
#
_entry.id   AF-A0A956CEL1-F1
#
_cell.length_a   1.000
_cell.length_b   1.000
_cell.length_c   1.000
_cell.angle_alpha   90.00
_cell.angle_beta   90.00
_cell.angle_gamma   90.00
#
_symmetry.space_group_name_H-M   'P 1'
#
loop_
_entity.id
_entity.type
_entity.pdbx_description
1 polymer ?
#
loop_
_entity_poly.entity_id
_entity_poly.type
_entity_poly.pdbx_seq_one_letter_code
_entity_poly.pdbx_strand_id
1 'polypeptide(L)'
;MKRILPWLGLTVLVAGAGISFGCSSDDSGGGSGGSGGGVIGGSGGTAATGTGATGNTGGGGTGGSGGGTVKLGRACATDAECGDGLTCLLPNSGALDGGGPAKGLCTTTCTDGGNECAPFDANAACLTFTSGGTGYCFEGCDFGNPGSTFLPSKCHGRQEMACSPLTNDGSSLSGQACLPQCNADSDCGAGLFCDPGSGLCVSGAASGKDLGEQCVQQDGGASQCKGNCTGIVTSGSSTPATYTCTQQCTIGAQPQCGWSGVTGETAPGFCLFSSTLIPGTPGIGDRGSCAQLCSCNADCKNPDFICRSFGDANFEAAVNQKGYCSLPQNEDGGTSTGLVNCGAGGAGGAGGAGGSDAGSTDAATD
;
A
#
# COMPACT_ATOMS: atom_id res chain seq x y z
N MET A 1 11.16 49.95 5.95
CA MET A 1 12.04 49.06 6.73
C MET A 1 11.58 47.63 6.50
N LYS A 2 12.31 46.91 5.63
CA LYS A 2 12.10 45.50 5.28
C LYS A 2 12.64 44.61 6.41
N ARG A 3 11.88 43.59 6.83
CA ARG A 3 12.43 42.44 7.54
C ARG A 3 12.12 41.19 6.70
N ILE A 4 13.20 40.54 6.30
CA ILE A 4 13.27 39.32 5.50
C ILE A 4 13.51 38.17 6.50
N LEU A 5 12.76 37.08 6.37
CA LEU A 5 13.04 35.79 7.01
C LEU A 5 13.23 34.75 5.89
N PRO A 6 14.32 33.97 5.88
CA PRO A 6 14.59 32.97 4.85
C PRO A 6 13.99 31.60 5.21
N TRP A 7 13.34 31.01 4.20
CA TRP A 7 13.13 29.57 4.04
C TRP A 7 14.44 28.94 3.53
N LEU A 8 14.83 27.78 4.05
CA LEU A 8 15.90 26.93 3.50
C LEU A 8 15.39 25.49 3.44
N GLY A 9 14.92 25.10 2.25
CA GLY A 9 14.90 23.71 1.81
C GLY A 9 16.29 23.31 1.30
N LEU A 10 16.66 22.05 1.49
CA LEU A 10 17.89 21.48 0.97
C LEU A 10 17.61 20.84 -0.40
N THR A 11 18.00 21.53 -1.48
CA THR A 11 18.01 21.04 -2.86
C THR A 11 19.45 20.94 -3.35
N VAL A 12 19.84 19.80 -3.92
CA VAL A 12 21.10 19.66 -4.67
C VAL A 12 21.01 20.45 -5.96
N LEU A 13 22.02 21.30 -6.21
CA LEU A 13 22.01 22.40 -7.17
C LEU A 13 22.52 21.93 -8.54
N VAL A 14 21.65 21.88 -9.55
CA VAL A 14 22.02 22.00 -10.98
C VAL A 14 21.47 23.34 -11.46
N ALA A 15 22.33 24.22 -11.95
CA ALA A 15 21.99 25.58 -12.36
C ALA A 15 21.24 25.62 -13.70
N GLY A 16 20.06 26.24 -13.73
CA GLY A 16 19.31 26.54 -14.95
C GLY A 16 18.08 27.40 -14.68
N ALA A 17 18.08 28.61 -15.26
CA ALA A 17 17.04 29.63 -15.39
C ALA A 17 15.62 29.39 -14.82
N GLY A 18 15.17 30.33 -13.99
CA GLY A 18 13.87 30.29 -13.30
C GLY A 18 12.65 30.66 -14.13
N ILE A 19 11.50 30.20 -13.64
CA ILE A 19 10.16 30.67 -14.01
C ILE A 19 9.33 30.75 -12.73
N SER A 20 8.71 31.92 -12.49
CA SER A 20 7.84 32.22 -11.35
C SER A 20 6.42 31.69 -11.57
N PHE A 21 5.81 31.10 -10.55
CA PHE A 21 4.36 30.85 -10.52
C PHE A 21 3.66 31.96 -9.72
N GLY A 22 2.91 32.79 -10.44
CA GLY A 22 1.94 33.72 -9.85
C GLY A 22 0.54 33.12 -9.94
N CYS A 23 -0.22 33.18 -8.85
CA CYS A 23 -1.66 32.94 -8.87
C CYS A 23 -2.34 34.08 -9.63
N SER A 24 -2.94 33.77 -10.78
CA SER A 24 -3.87 34.66 -11.48
C SER A 24 -5.26 34.04 -11.37
N SER A 25 -6.16 34.78 -10.74
CA SER A 25 -7.60 34.54 -10.77
C SER A 25 -8.15 35.14 -12.07
N ASP A 26 -8.95 34.41 -12.82
CA ASP A 26 -9.93 34.97 -13.76
C ASP A 26 -11.14 34.03 -13.90
N ASP A 27 -12.33 34.58 -13.68
CA ASP A 27 -13.64 33.97 -13.87
C ASP A 27 -13.92 33.69 -15.36
N SER A 28 -14.46 32.51 -15.69
CA SER A 28 -15.23 32.27 -16.93
C SER A 28 -16.10 31.01 -16.85
N GLY A 29 -17.38 31.23 -16.60
CA GLY A 29 -18.53 30.69 -17.35
C GLY A 29 -18.58 29.21 -17.78
N GLY A 30 -19.53 28.49 -17.19
CA GLY A 30 -20.57 27.78 -17.94
C GLY A 30 -20.20 26.47 -18.62
N GLY A 31 -20.49 25.35 -17.96
CA GLY A 31 -20.51 24.03 -18.58
C GLY A 31 -21.25 23.01 -17.71
N SER A 32 -22.57 22.91 -17.89
CA SER A 32 -23.42 21.89 -17.30
C SER A 32 -23.05 20.50 -17.82
N GLY A 33 -22.95 19.50 -16.94
CA GLY A 33 -23.09 18.10 -17.35
C GLY A 33 -22.40 17.08 -16.46
N GLY A 34 -23.20 16.21 -15.83
CA GLY A 34 -22.75 14.87 -15.44
C GLY A 34 -22.67 14.60 -13.94
N SER A 35 -23.82 14.59 -13.26
CA SER A 35 -23.94 13.98 -11.93
C SER A 35 -23.90 12.45 -12.05
N GLY A 36 -22.86 11.82 -11.51
CA GLY A 36 -22.83 10.40 -11.11
C GLY A 36 -21.77 10.30 -10.03
N GLY A 37 -21.98 9.75 -8.83
CA GLY A 37 -23.04 8.91 -8.29
C GLY A 37 -22.44 8.41 -6.98
N GLY A 38 -22.52 9.23 -5.94
CA GLY A 38 -21.97 8.91 -4.63
C GLY A 38 -22.78 7.78 -3.98
N VAL A 39 -22.12 6.66 -3.71
CA VAL A 39 -22.68 5.56 -2.92
C VAL A 39 -22.19 5.75 -1.48
N ILE A 40 -22.94 6.54 -0.71
CA ILE A 40 -22.89 6.52 0.76
C ILE A 40 -24.16 5.80 1.20
N GLY A 41 -23.97 4.63 1.82
CA GLY A 41 -25.05 3.75 2.28
C GLY A 41 -25.82 4.34 3.45
N GLY A 42 -27.14 4.40 3.30
CA GLY A 42 -28.10 4.68 4.36
C GLY A 42 -28.82 3.40 4.79
N SER A 43 -28.88 3.20 6.10
CA SER A 43 -29.53 2.08 6.79
C SER A 43 -31.06 2.18 6.80
N GLY A 44 -31.74 1.04 6.73
CA GLY A 44 -33.10 0.87 7.26
C GLY A 44 -34.10 0.22 6.30
N GLY A 45 -34.45 -1.05 6.56
CA GLY A 45 -35.54 -1.73 5.83
C GLY A 45 -35.78 -3.17 6.27
N THR A 46 -36.74 -3.32 7.17
CA THR A 46 -37.61 -4.47 7.51
C THR A 46 -37.44 -5.83 6.83
N ALA A 47 -37.48 -6.86 7.68
CA ALA A 47 -37.51 -8.28 7.37
C ALA A 47 -38.67 -8.71 6.44
N ALA A 48 -38.32 -9.49 5.41
CA ALA A 48 -39.25 -10.37 4.71
C ALA A 48 -38.57 -11.73 4.49
N THR A 49 -39.16 -12.75 5.12
CA THR A 49 -38.87 -14.17 4.92
C THR A 49 -39.17 -14.57 3.47
N GLY A 50 -38.14 -15.01 2.74
CA GLY A 50 -38.25 -15.53 1.39
C GLY A 50 -37.23 -16.64 1.14
N THR A 51 -37.71 -17.88 1.10
CA THR A 51 -37.02 -19.08 0.68
C THR A 51 -36.69 -19.08 -0.81
N GLY A 52 -35.44 -19.41 -1.16
CA GLY A 52 -35.06 -20.10 -2.40
C GLY A 52 -34.77 -19.24 -3.64
N ALA A 53 -33.49 -19.03 -3.94
CA ALA A 53 -32.97 -18.96 -5.30
C ALA A 53 -31.44 -19.18 -5.30
N THR A 54 -31.01 -20.22 -6.00
CA THR A 54 -29.62 -20.49 -6.39
C THR A 54 -29.04 -19.29 -7.15
N GLY A 55 -27.97 -18.69 -6.63
CA GLY A 55 -27.31 -17.54 -7.22
C GLY A 55 -26.60 -17.88 -8.53
N ASN A 56 -26.97 -17.15 -9.59
CA ASN A 56 -26.37 -17.21 -10.92
C ASN A 56 -24.88 -16.86 -10.90
N THR A 57 -24.09 -17.69 -11.59
CA THR A 57 -22.75 -17.39 -12.09
C THR A 57 -22.81 -16.12 -12.97
N GLY A 58 -22.09 -15.07 -12.56
CA GLY A 58 -21.96 -13.84 -13.34
C GLY A 58 -21.31 -14.12 -14.69
N GLY A 59 -22.01 -13.78 -15.78
CA GLY A 59 -21.54 -13.98 -17.15
C GLY A 59 -20.32 -13.12 -17.47
N GLY A 60 -19.26 -13.80 -17.94
CA GLY A 60 -18.09 -13.15 -18.51
C GLY A 60 -18.47 -12.34 -19.75
N GLY A 61 -18.24 -11.03 -19.69
CA GLY A 61 -18.31 -10.17 -20.87
C GLY A 61 -17.20 -10.53 -21.85
N THR A 62 -17.57 -10.92 -23.06
CA THR A 62 -16.65 -11.14 -24.18
C THR A 62 -16.07 -9.80 -24.63
N GLY A 63 -14.83 -9.51 -24.22
CA GLY A 63 -14.09 -8.32 -24.62
C GLY A 63 -13.81 -8.28 -26.12
N GLY A 64 -14.08 -7.13 -26.74
CA GLY A 64 -13.77 -6.88 -28.15
C GLY A 64 -12.26 -6.87 -28.42
N SER A 65 -11.84 -7.54 -29.48
CA SER A 65 -10.50 -7.44 -30.05
C SER A 65 -10.29 -6.06 -30.67
N GLY A 66 -9.80 -5.10 -29.89
CA GLY A 66 -9.34 -3.80 -30.39
C GLY A 66 -7.99 -3.46 -29.79
N GLY A 67 -6.95 -3.44 -30.63
CA GLY A 67 -5.61 -2.91 -30.34
C GLY A 67 -4.98 -3.44 -29.05
N GLY A 68 -4.20 -4.52 -29.14
CA GLY A 68 -3.62 -5.28 -28.03
C GLY A 68 -3.12 -4.42 -26.88
N THR A 69 -4.00 -4.17 -25.91
CA THR A 69 -3.63 -3.57 -24.64
C THR A 69 -2.66 -4.54 -23.97
N VAL A 70 -1.53 -4.02 -23.52
CA VAL A 70 -0.54 -4.76 -22.75
C VAL A 70 -1.27 -5.53 -21.65
N LYS A 71 -1.16 -6.86 -21.67
CA LYS A 71 -1.82 -7.74 -20.68
C LYS A 71 -0.92 -8.08 -19.50
N LEU A 72 0.39 -7.81 -19.61
CA LEU A 72 1.34 -7.95 -18.52
C LEU A 72 0.90 -7.08 -17.34
N GLY A 73 0.86 -7.64 -16.13
CA GLY A 73 0.45 -6.90 -14.92
C GLY A 73 -1.04 -7.01 -14.57
N ARG A 74 -1.89 -7.46 -15.50
CA ARG A 74 -3.35 -7.57 -15.29
C ARG A 74 -3.70 -8.68 -14.29
N ALA A 75 -4.76 -8.48 -13.52
CA ALA A 75 -5.37 -9.54 -12.71
C ALA A 75 -5.91 -10.69 -13.58
N CYS A 76 -5.90 -11.91 -13.05
CA CYS A 76 -6.39 -13.10 -13.74
C CYS A 76 -6.78 -14.21 -12.77
N ALA A 77 -7.70 -15.06 -13.19
CA ALA A 77 -8.01 -16.33 -12.52
C ALA A 77 -7.49 -17.55 -13.29
N THR A 78 -7.20 -17.40 -14.59
CA THR A 78 -6.71 -18.49 -15.46
C THR A 78 -5.80 -17.94 -16.57
N ASP A 79 -4.95 -18.80 -17.14
CA ASP A 79 -4.04 -18.44 -18.25
C ASP A 79 -4.78 -17.86 -19.46
N ALA A 80 -6.00 -18.34 -19.73
CA ALA A 80 -6.82 -17.90 -20.86
C ALA A 80 -7.14 -16.39 -20.81
N GLU A 81 -7.19 -15.80 -19.62
CA GLU A 81 -7.46 -14.37 -19.44
C GLU A 81 -6.26 -13.49 -19.81
N CYS A 82 -5.05 -14.07 -19.75
CA CYS A 82 -3.78 -13.40 -20.02
C CYS A 82 -3.42 -13.36 -21.51
N GLY A 83 -4.04 -14.19 -22.34
CA GLY A 83 -3.75 -14.26 -23.77
C GLY A 83 -2.39 -14.87 -24.10
N ASP A 84 -2.05 -14.84 -25.38
CA ASP A 84 -0.88 -15.55 -25.89
C ASP A 84 0.43 -15.05 -25.28
N GLY A 85 1.29 -15.99 -24.87
CA GLY A 85 2.62 -15.73 -24.34
C GLY A 85 2.69 -15.36 -22.86
N LEU A 86 1.54 -15.20 -22.20
CA LEU A 86 1.44 -14.96 -20.75
C LEU A 86 0.74 -16.12 -20.05
N THR A 87 1.00 -16.23 -18.76
CA THR A 87 0.45 -17.20 -17.81
C THR A 87 -0.10 -16.45 -16.60
N CYS A 88 -1.05 -17.06 -15.91
CA CYS A 88 -1.65 -16.49 -14.71
C CYS A 88 -0.95 -17.02 -13.45
N LEU A 89 -0.19 -16.14 -12.80
CA LEU A 89 0.38 -16.42 -11.50
C LEU A 89 -0.68 -16.24 -10.42
N LEU A 90 -1.12 -17.32 -9.79
CA LEU A 90 -2.21 -17.30 -8.80
C LEU A 90 -1.73 -16.87 -7.40
N PRO A 91 -2.64 -16.39 -6.53
CA PRO A 91 -2.30 -16.01 -5.14
C PRO A 91 -1.64 -17.12 -4.31
N ASN A 92 -1.96 -18.38 -4.58
CA ASN A 92 -1.40 -19.56 -3.90
C ASN A 92 -0.23 -20.22 -4.67
N SER A 93 0.34 -19.55 -5.69
CA SER A 93 1.37 -20.16 -6.55
C SER A 93 2.66 -20.49 -5.81
N GLY A 94 3.01 -19.73 -4.76
CA GLY A 94 4.28 -19.86 -4.05
C GLY A 94 5.51 -19.48 -4.89
N ALA A 95 5.30 -18.91 -6.07
CA ALA A 95 6.34 -18.63 -7.06
C ALA A 95 7.18 -17.38 -6.74
N LEU A 96 6.68 -16.51 -5.87
CA LEU A 96 7.33 -15.26 -5.48
C LEU A 96 7.85 -15.40 -4.05
N ASP A 97 9.00 -16.02 -3.86
CA ASP A 97 9.60 -16.28 -2.54
C ASP A 97 8.66 -17.00 -1.55
N GLY A 98 7.90 -17.98 -2.05
CA GLY A 98 6.94 -18.75 -1.26
C GLY A 98 5.54 -18.13 -1.17
N GLY A 99 5.32 -16.93 -1.73
CA GLY A 99 4.01 -16.29 -1.86
C GLY A 99 3.51 -16.22 -3.31
N GLY A 100 2.35 -15.58 -3.49
CA GLY A 100 1.79 -15.24 -4.79
C GLY A 100 1.11 -13.87 -4.81
N PRO A 101 0.81 -13.31 -5.99
CA PRO A 101 0.18 -12.01 -6.12
C PRO A 101 -1.31 -12.09 -5.82
N ALA A 102 -1.83 -11.10 -5.08
CA ALA A 102 -3.26 -10.96 -4.84
C ALA A 102 -4.04 -10.86 -6.17
N LYS A 103 -5.21 -11.52 -6.24
CA LYS A 103 -6.12 -11.53 -7.41
C LYS A 103 -5.47 -11.99 -8.74
N GLY A 104 -4.33 -12.68 -8.65
CA GLY A 104 -3.58 -13.18 -9.79
C GLY A 104 -2.80 -12.10 -10.55
N LEU A 105 -1.88 -12.55 -11.39
CA LEU A 105 -1.03 -11.70 -12.22
C LEU A 105 -0.72 -12.37 -13.56
N CYS A 106 -1.10 -11.72 -14.65
CA CYS A 106 -0.65 -12.09 -15.98
C CYS A 106 0.82 -11.73 -16.15
N THR A 107 1.67 -12.75 -16.28
CA THR A 107 3.12 -12.63 -16.40
C THR A 107 3.68 -13.75 -17.27
N THR A 108 4.96 -13.70 -17.61
CA THR A 108 5.69 -14.80 -18.24
C THR A 108 7.02 -14.98 -17.55
N THR A 109 7.60 -16.17 -17.68
CA THR A 109 8.93 -16.43 -17.15
C THR A 109 9.98 -15.69 -17.98
N CYS A 110 11.05 -15.24 -17.32
CA CYS A 110 12.15 -14.54 -17.98
C CYS A 110 13.48 -14.90 -17.32
N THR A 111 14.55 -14.56 -18.02
CA THR A 111 15.92 -14.67 -17.50
C THR A 111 16.42 -13.27 -17.14
N ASP A 112 17.20 -13.14 -16.07
CA ASP A 112 17.83 -11.85 -15.74
C ASP A 112 18.69 -11.34 -16.92
N GLY A 113 18.47 -10.08 -17.32
CA GLY A 113 19.05 -9.47 -18.53
C GLY A 113 18.50 -9.98 -19.87
N GLY A 114 17.50 -10.87 -19.85
CA GLY A 114 16.82 -11.38 -21.04
C GLY A 114 15.84 -10.38 -21.68
N ASN A 115 15.28 -10.74 -22.83
CA ASN A 115 14.35 -9.89 -23.60
C ASN A 115 12.92 -10.44 -23.64
N GLU A 116 12.58 -11.42 -22.81
CA GLU A 116 11.28 -12.10 -22.79
C GLU A 116 10.13 -11.16 -22.40
N CYS A 117 10.42 -10.10 -21.63
CA CYS A 117 9.43 -9.13 -21.18
C CYS A 117 9.13 -8.03 -22.22
N ALA A 118 10.10 -7.73 -23.08
CA ALA A 118 10.03 -6.61 -24.04
C ALA A 118 8.88 -6.68 -25.05
N PRO A 119 8.42 -7.86 -25.52
CA PRO A 119 7.24 -7.96 -26.39
C PRO A 119 5.94 -7.51 -25.73
N PHE A 120 5.86 -7.54 -24.40
CA PHE A 120 4.65 -7.19 -23.66
C PHE A 120 4.69 -5.75 -23.17
N ASP A 121 5.85 -5.28 -22.71
CA ASP A 121 6.06 -3.90 -22.29
C ASP A 121 7.54 -3.56 -22.41
N ALA A 122 7.85 -2.46 -23.11
CA ALA A 122 9.21 -2.01 -23.32
C ALA A 122 9.93 -1.59 -22.02
N ASN A 123 9.16 -1.26 -20.97
CA ASN A 123 9.66 -0.87 -19.66
C ASN A 123 9.55 -2.00 -18.62
N ALA A 124 9.13 -3.21 -19.03
CA ALA A 124 9.00 -4.31 -18.10
C ALA A 124 10.35 -4.76 -17.53
N ALA A 125 10.33 -5.19 -16.28
CA ALA A 125 11.49 -5.73 -15.59
C ALA A 125 11.36 -7.25 -15.41
N CYS A 126 12.47 -7.95 -15.57
CA CYS A 126 12.58 -9.35 -15.16
C CYS A 126 13.09 -9.43 -13.73
N LEU A 127 12.30 -9.99 -12.81
CA LEU A 127 12.69 -10.13 -11.41
C LEU A 127 12.82 -11.60 -11.05
N THR A 128 13.98 -11.98 -10.52
CA THR A 128 14.27 -13.36 -10.10
C THR A 128 14.03 -13.51 -8.60
N PHE A 129 13.27 -14.53 -8.23
CA PHE A 129 12.96 -14.85 -6.84
C PHE A 129 13.84 -16.02 -6.38
N THR A 130 14.22 -15.99 -5.11
CA THR A 130 15.09 -17.01 -4.50
C THR A 130 14.42 -18.37 -4.42
N SER A 131 13.10 -18.40 -4.19
CA SER A 131 12.33 -19.65 -4.27
C SER A 131 12.19 -20.09 -5.73
N GLY A 132 13.02 -21.04 -6.14
CA GLY A 132 12.90 -21.70 -7.45
C GLY A 132 13.72 -21.06 -8.59
N GLY A 133 14.44 -19.96 -8.34
CA GLY A 133 15.38 -19.37 -9.31
C GLY A 133 14.74 -18.94 -10.63
N THR A 134 13.42 -18.80 -10.66
CA THR A 134 12.65 -18.44 -11.85
C THR A 134 12.42 -16.94 -11.85
N GLY A 135 12.73 -16.29 -12.98
CA GLY A 135 12.40 -14.89 -13.20
C GLY A 135 10.98 -14.72 -13.73
N TYR A 136 10.31 -13.65 -13.34
CA TYR A 136 9.00 -13.26 -13.88
C TYR A 136 9.03 -11.81 -14.37
N CYS A 137 8.28 -11.56 -15.45
CA CYS A 137 8.12 -10.21 -16.00
C CYS A 137 7.11 -9.40 -15.17
N PHE A 138 7.47 -8.17 -14.83
CA PHE A 138 6.59 -7.19 -14.20
C PHE A 138 6.48 -5.96 -15.09
N GLU A 139 5.27 -5.42 -15.20
CA GLU A 139 4.98 -4.17 -15.92
C GLU A 139 5.84 -3.02 -15.36
N GLY A 140 6.39 -2.20 -16.26
CA GLY A 140 7.06 -0.97 -15.87
C GLY A 140 6.05 0.06 -15.36
N CYS A 141 6.49 1.02 -14.56
CA CYS A 141 5.61 2.10 -14.09
C CYS A 141 6.35 3.42 -13.98
N ASP A 142 5.61 4.49 -13.70
CA ASP A 142 6.19 5.78 -13.36
C ASP A 142 5.71 6.21 -11.97
N PHE A 143 6.65 6.74 -11.17
CA PHE A 143 6.32 7.31 -9.87
C PHE A 143 5.55 8.60 -9.99
N GLY A 144 4.81 8.88 -8.92
CA GLY A 144 3.93 10.02 -8.87
C GLY A 144 2.64 9.73 -9.62
N ASN A 145 1.63 10.50 -9.25
CA ASN A 145 0.36 10.57 -9.93
C ASN A 145 -0.30 11.86 -9.42
N PRO A 146 -0.53 12.86 -10.27
CA PRO A 146 -1.17 14.11 -9.83
C PRO A 146 -2.68 13.91 -9.53
N GLY A 147 -3.26 12.75 -9.87
CA GLY A 147 -4.67 12.45 -9.68
C GLY A 147 -5.02 11.94 -8.28
N SER A 148 -6.31 12.00 -7.96
CA SER A 148 -6.92 11.46 -6.74
C SER A 148 -7.46 10.04 -6.90
N THR A 149 -7.15 9.37 -8.01
CA THR A 149 -7.63 8.03 -8.34
C THR A 149 -6.52 7.13 -8.89
N PHE A 150 -6.73 5.81 -8.78
CA PHE A 150 -5.89 4.82 -9.44
C PHE A 150 -6.03 4.95 -10.95
N LEU A 151 -4.90 5.18 -11.63
CA LEU A 151 -4.87 5.31 -13.08
C LEU A 151 -4.74 3.94 -13.73
N PRO A 152 -5.60 3.59 -14.72
CA PRO A 152 -5.44 2.35 -15.47
C PRO A 152 -4.08 2.24 -16.19
N SER A 153 -3.40 3.34 -16.44
CA SER A 153 -2.04 3.37 -17.03
C SER A 153 -0.92 3.09 -16.04
N LYS A 154 -1.22 2.95 -14.74
CA LYS A 154 -0.25 2.67 -13.68
C LYS A 154 -0.66 1.40 -12.96
N CYS A 155 0.04 0.31 -13.23
CA CYS A 155 -0.24 -0.99 -12.64
C CYS A 155 -1.69 -1.43 -12.86
N HIS A 156 -2.23 -1.15 -14.06
CA HIS A 156 -3.64 -1.37 -14.42
C HIS A 156 -4.66 -0.73 -13.47
N GLY A 157 -4.27 0.27 -12.67
CA GLY A 157 -5.12 0.89 -11.65
C GLY A 157 -5.50 -0.05 -10.50
N ARG A 158 -4.69 -1.09 -10.27
CA ARG A 158 -4.91 -2.09 -9.22
C ARG A 158 -4.48 -1.55 -7.86
N GLN A 159 -5.29 -1.80 -6.84
CA GLN A 159 -4.94 -1.40 -5.47
C GLN A 159 -3.94 -2.36 -4.84
N GLU A 160 -4.04 -3.64 -5.20
CA GLU A 160 -3.14 -4.71 -4.75
C GLU A 160 -1.81 -4.79 -5.51
N MET A 161 -1.45 -3.74 -6.25
CA MET A 161 -0.17 -3.56 -6.92
C MET A 161 0.36 -2.17 -6.60
N ALA A 162 1.67 -2.05 -6.43
CA ALA A 162 2.32 -0.77 -6.16
C ALA A 162 3.51 -0.55 -7.09
N CYS A 163 3.60 0.64 -7.68
CA CYS A 163 4.80 1.08 -8.36
C CYS A 163 5.92 1.22 -7.33
N SER A 164 6.96 0.39 -7.49
CA SER A 164 8.02 0.22 -6.51
C SER A 164 9.38 0.40 -7.17
N PRO A 165 10.34 1.02 -6.47
CA PRO A 165 11.68 1.18 -7.02
C PRO A 165 12.35 -0.17 -7.04
N LEU A 166 13.03 -0.47 -8.15
CA LEU A 166 13.93 -1.61 -8.22
C LEU A 166 15.27 -1.14 -7.66
N THR A 167 15.53 -1.53 -6.41
CA THR A 167 16.77 -1.19 -5.72
C THR A 167 17.77 -2.32 -5.89
N ASN A 168 19.00 -1.94 -6.25
CA ASN A 168 20.08 -2.90 -6.45
C ASN A 168 20.68 -3.32 -5.10
N ASP A 169 20.40 -4.55 -4.68
CA ASP A 169 21.19 -5.23 -3.65
C ASP A 169 22.53 -5.78 -4.22
N GLY A 170 22.95 -5.28 -5.39
CA GLY A 170 24.13 -5.71 -6.13
C GLY A 170 23.87 -6.11 -7.60
N SER A 171 22.61 -6.12 -8.06
CA SER A 171 22.24 -6.31 -9.46
C SER A 171 22.32 -5.01 -10.27
N SER A 172 22.21 -5.09 -11.60
CA SER A 172 22.24 -3.94 -12.53
C SER A 172 20.84 -3.44 -12.93
N LEU A 173 19.82 -3.75 -12.12
CA LEU A 173 18.43 -3.41 -12.42
C LEU A 173 18.10 -2.00 -11.90
N SER A 174 18.19 -1.00 -12.78
CA SER A 174 17.67 0.33 -12.51
C SER A 174 16.25 0.48 -13.06
N GLY A 175 15.33 1.03 -12.27
CA GLY A 175 14.01 1.41 -12.74
C GLY A 175 12.95 1.24 -11.65
N GLN A 176 11.71 1.09 -12.10
CA GLN A 176 10.56 0.83 -11.24
C GLN A 176 9.60 -0.11 -11.95
N ALA A 177 8.91 -0.93 -11.18
CA ALA A 177 7.95 -1.89 -11.68
C ALA A 177 6.72 -1.98 -10.78
N CYS A 178 5.62 -2.44 -11.36
CA CYS A 178 4.41 -2.77 -10.63
C CYS A 178 4.61 -4.09 -9.89
N LEU A 179 4.90 -4.00 -8.59
CA LEU A 179 5.08 -5.17 -7.74
C LEU A 179 3.79 -5.48 -6.99
N PRO A 180 3.53 -6.77 -6.68
CA PRO A 180 2.38 -7.14 -5.86
C PRO A 180 2.46 -6.49 -4.47
N GLN A 181 1.32 -6.03 -4.00
CA GLN A 181 1.16 -5.40 -2.70
C GLN A 181 -0.27 -5.64 -2.20
N CYS A 182 -0.55 -6.82 -1.67
CA CYS A 182 -1.80 -7.03 -0.93
C CYS A 182 -1.93 -5.98 0.18
N ASN A 183 -3.15 -5.52 0.44
CA ASN A 183 -3.41 -4.52 1.48
C ASN A 183 -4.24 -5.09 2.65
N ALA A 184 -4.92 -6.22 2.43
CA ALA A 184 -5.64 -6.98 3.44
C ALA A 184 -5.74 -8.47 3.06
N ASP A 185 -6.03 -9.32 4.03
CA ASP A 185 -6.24 -10.77 3.80
C ASP A 185 -7.36 -11.04 2.77
N SER A 186 -8.37 -10.17 2.71
CA SER A 186 -9.45 -10.25 1.73
C SER A 186 -8.99 -10.13 0.27
N ASP A 187 -7.80 -9.58 0.01
CA ASP A 187 -7.23 -9.52 -1.34
C ASP A 187 -6.68 -10.88 -1.81
N CYS A 188 -6.34 -11.77 -0.87
CA CYS A 188 -5.65 -13.02 -1.15
C CYS A 188 -6.58 -14.20 -1.44
N GLY A 189 -7.84 -14.12 -1.01
CA GLY A 189 -8.80 -15.22 -1.13
C GLY A 189 -8.74 -16.20 0.05
N ALA A 190 -9.58 -17.23 -0.01
CA ALA A 190 -9.80 -18.12 1.13
C ALA A 190 -8.54 -18.92 1.52
N GLY A 191 -8.22 -18.94 2.81
CA GLY A 191 -7.11 -19.71 3.37
C GLY A 191 -5.72 -19.13 3.12
N LEU A 192 -5.65 -17.92 2.56
CA LEU A 192 -4.41 -17.16 2.40
C LEU A 192 -4.48 -15.87 3.21
N PHE A 193 -3.30 -15.34 3.54
CA PHE A 193 -3.12 -14.14 4.32
C PHE A 193 -2.21 -13.18 3.56
N CYS A 194 -2.45 -11.90 3.73
CA CYS A 194 -1.54 -10.88 3.24
C CYS A 194 -0.33 -10.81 4.16
N ASP A 195 0.86 -11.08 3.64
CA ASP A 195 2.10 -10.80 4.35
C ASP A 195 2.45 -9.31 4.21
N PRO A 196 2.34 -8.51 5.28
CA PRO A 196 2.61 -7.08 5.22
C PRO A 196 4.10 -6.74 5.06
N GLY A 197 4.99 -7.73 5.20
CA GLY A 197 6.43 -7.60 4.98
C GLY A 197 6.79 -7.57 3.49
N SER A 198 6.23 -8.51 2.72
CA SER A 198 6.50 -8.69 1.29
C SER A 198 5.43 -8.11 0.36
N GLY A 199 4.20 -7.93 0.84
CA GLY A 199 3.04 -7.59 0.01
C GLY A 199 2.45 -8.78 -0.76
N LEU A 200 2.83 -10.01 -0.41
CA LEU A 200 2.40 -11.24 -1.08
C LEU A 200 1.34 -12.00 -0.28
N CYS A 201 0.58 -12.82 -1.00
CA CYS A 201 -0.35 -13.76 -0.40
C CYS A 201 0.38 -15.04 -0.03
N VAL A 202 0.27 -15.42 1.24
CA VAL A 202 0.96 -16.57 1.85
C VAL A 202 -0.04 -17.46 2.59
N SER A 203 0.33 -18.71 2.87
CA SER A 203 -0.56 -19.68 3.55
C SER A 203 -0.62 -19.50 5.07
N GLY A 204 0.29 -18.72 5.67
CA GLY A 204 0.34 -18.48 7.11
C GLY A 204 0.31 -17.00 7.43
N ALA A 205 -0.54 -16.59 8.36
CA ALA A 205 -0.59 -15.22 8.82
C ALA A 205 0.76 -14.78 9.43
N ALA A 206 1.20 -13.57 9.09
CA ALA A 206 2.39 -13.00 9.68
C ALA A 206 2.25 -12.86 11.21
N SER A 207 3.33 -13.14 11.93
CA SER A 207 3.40 -13.05 13.38
C SER A 207 4.41 -12.00 13.83
N GLY A 208 4.34 -11.58 15.09
CA GLY A 208 5.21 -10.55 15.65
C GLY A 208 4.44 -9.31 16.10
N LYS A 209 5.19 -8.24 16.34
CA LYS A 209 4.68 -6.94 16.77
C LYS A 209 3.83 -6.28 15.69
N ASP A 210 2.79 -5.58 16.12
CA ASP A 210 1.87 -4.83 15.29
C ASP A 210 2.48 -3.55 14.73
N LEU A 211 1.77 -2.97 13.75
CA LEU A 211 2.05 -1.63 13.24
C LEU A 211 2.17 -0.59 14.38
N GLY A 212 3.22 0.22 14.30
CA GLY A 212 3.50 1.32 15.22
C GLY A 212 4.28 0.94 16.48
N GLU A 213 4.43 -0.36 16.79
CA GLU A 213 5.21 -0.79 17.96
C GLU A 213 6.71 -0.56 17.75
N GLN A 214 7.43 -0.25 18.84
CA GLN A 214 8.89 -0.15 18.79
C GLN A 214 9.52 -1.53 18.55
N CYS A 215 10.50 -1.59 17.65
CA CYS A 215 11.26 -2.80 17.35
C CYS A 215 12.76 -2.53 17.43
N VAL A 216 13.56 -3.59 17.30
CA VAL A 216 15.02 -3.48 17.16
C VAL A 216 15.38 -4.12 15.83
N GLN A 217 16.12 -3.39 15.00
CA GLN A 217 16.67 -3.97 13.77
C GLN A 217 17.70 -5.04 14.15
N GLN A 218 17.46 -6.27 13.71
CA GLN A 218 18.42 -7.36 13.87
C GLN A 218 19.17 -7.53 12.55
N ASP A 219 20.49 -7.36 12.58
CA ASP A 219 21.33 -7.61 11.40
C ASP A 219 21.22 -9.08 10.99
N GLY A 220 20.65 -9.32 9.80
CA GLY A 220 20.47 -10.67 9.24
C GLY A 220 19.45 -11.55 9.99
N GLY A 221 18.67 -10.98 10.93
CA GLY A 221 17.63 -11.69 11.68
C GLY A 221 16.24 -11.53 11.06
N ALA A 222 15.32 -12.41 11.45
CA ALA A 222 13.91 -12.24 11.14
C ALA A 222 13.37 -10.97 11.84
N SER A 223 12.53 -10.22 11.15
CA SER A 223 11.86 -9.05 11.71
C SER A 223 11.07 -9.42 12.98
N GLN A 224 11.13 -8.57 14.01
CA GLN A 224 10.26 -8.71 15.19
C GLN A 224 8.81 -8.34 14.90
N CYS A 225 8.56 -7.72 13.74
CA CYS A 225 7.29 -7.17 13.33
C CYS A 225 6.55 -8.16 12.43
N LYS A 226 5.23 -8.06 12.40
CA LYS A 226 4.43 -8.70 11.35
C LYS A 226 4.90 -8.28 9.95
N GLY A 227 5.26 -7.00 9.80
CA GLY A 227 5.90 -6.46 8.59
C GLY A 227 7.39 -6.19 8.79
N ASN A 228 7.79 -4.96 8.50
CA ASN A 228 9.19 -4.55 8.51
C ASN A 228 9.53 -3.74 9.76
N CYS A 229 10.71 -3.98 10.35
CA CYS A 229 11.27 -3.10 11.37
C CYS A 229 12.07 -1.98 10.70
N THR A 230 11.47 -0.80 10.58
CA THR A 230 12.04 0.31 9.80
C THR A 230 12.63 1.36 10.73
N GLY A 231 13.88 1.74 10.43
CA GLY A 231 14.55 2.86 11.09
C GLY A 231 13.98 4.19 10.63
N ILE A 232 13.56 5.04 11.56
CA ILE A 232 13.13 6.40 11.26
C ILE A 232 14.30 7.34 11.47
N VAL A 233 14.76 7.95 10.39
CA VAL A 233 15.82 8.96 10.42
C VAL A 233 15.23 10.35 10.54
N THR A 234 15.97 11.23 11.18
CA THR A 234 15.66 12.65 11.26
C THR A 234 16.35 13.41 10.13
N SER A 235 15.80 14.56 9.75
CA SER A 235 16.41 15.42 8.72
C SER A 235 17.87 15.72 9.07
N GLY A 236 18.79 15.33 8.19
CA GLY A 236 20.23 15.52 8.37
C GLY A 236 20.96 14.40 9.12
N SER A 237 20.29 13.30 9.47
CA SER A 237 20.91 12.10 10.05
C SER A 237 20.80 10.90 9.12
N SER A 238 21.86 10.10 9.03
CA SER A 238 21.81 8.74 8.44
C SER A 238 21.59 7.65 9.50
N THR A 239 21.71 7.99 10.78
CA THR A 239 21.46 7.07 11.89
C THR A 239 19.98 7.16 12.28
N PRO A 240 19.26 6.02 12.33
CA PRO A 240 17.88 6.00 12.82
C PRO A 240 17.80 6.53 14.25
N ALA A 241 16.87 7.45 14.50
CA ALA A 241 16.58 7.96 15.83
C ALA A 241 15.80 6.93 16.67
N THR A 242 14.95 6.14 16.00
CA THR A 242 14.21 5.01 16.58
C THR A 242 13.86 4.03 15.47
N TYR A 243 13.32 2.88 15.87
CA TYR A 243 12.83 1.85 14.97
C TYR A 243 11.38 1.55 15.29
N THR A 244 10.56 1.38 14.26
CA THR A 244 9.14 1.07 14.42
C THR A 244 8.72 -0.02 13.46
N CYS A 245 7.77 -0.84 13.90
CA CYS A 245 7.11 -1.81 13.05
C CYS A 245 6.22 -1.07 12.06
N THR A 246 6.51 -1.24 10.77
CA THR A 246 5.70 -0.74 9.66
C THR A 246 5.30 -1.89 8.75
N GLN A 247 4.42 -1.59 7.81
CA GLN A 247 3.92 -2.50 6.80
C GLN A 247 4.03 -1.80 5.46
N GLN A 248 4.24 -2.54 4.40
CA GLN A 248 4.18 -1.98 3.06
C GLN A 248 2.72 -1.82 2.64
N CYS A 249 2.47 -0.85 1.76
CA CYS A 249 1.13 -0.52 1.31
C CYS A 249 1.16 0.19 -0.03
N THR A 250 0.02 0.24 -0.70
CA THR A 250 -0.17 1.04 -1.91
C THR A 250 -0.84 2.36 -1.54
N ILE A 251 -0.22 3.49 -1.88
CA ILE A 251 -0.79 4.82 -1.59
C ILE A 251 -2.14 4.96 -2.28
N GLY A 252 -3.16 5.34 -1.49
CA GLY A 252 -4.54 5.49 -1.94
C GLY A 252 -5.38 4.21 -1.88
N ALA A 253 -4.78 3.04 -1.62
CA ALA A 253 -5.55 1.80 -1.49
C ALA A 253 -6.41 1.82 -0.22
N GLN A 254 -7.55 1.15 -0.27
CA GLN A 254 -8.44 0.97 0.87
C GLN A 254 -9.10 -0.40 0.78
N PRO A 255 -9.15 -1.16 1.89
CA PRO A 255 -8.52 -0.91 3.19
C PRO A 255 -7.00 -1.24 3.15
N GLN A 256 -6.24 -0.76 4.13
CA GLN A 256 -4.77 -0.93 4.17
C GLN A 256 -4.22 -0.92 5.60
N CYS A 257 -2.93 -1.27 5.73
CA CYS A 257 -2.15 -1.03 6.95
C CYS A 257 -2.69 -1.70 8.21
N GLY A 258 -2.81 -3.03 8.18
CA GLY A 258 -3.17 -3.85 9.34
C GLY A 258 -4.67 -3.95 9.55
N TRP A 259 -5.47 -3.62 8.54
CA TRP A 259 -6.91 -3.85 8.58
C TRP A 259 -7.23 -5.35 8.52
N SER A 260 -8.04 -5.80 9.46
CA SER A 260 -8.35 -7.20 9.74
C SER A 260 -9.41 -7.83 8.81
N GLY A 261 -10.08 -7.03 7.96
CA GLY A 261 -11.26 -7.51 7.24
C GLY A 261 -12.59 -7.21 7.94
N VAL A 262 -12.56 -6.77 9.19
CA VAL A 262 -13.78 -6.66 10.01
C VAL A 262 -14.52 -5.35 9.71
N THR A 263 -15.75 -5.48 9.21
CA THR A 263 -16.65 -4.35 8.95
C THR A 263 -16.88 -3.54 10.24
N GLY A 264 -16.60 -2.24 10.16
CA GLY A 264 -16.81 -1.29 11.27
C GLY A 264 -15.56 -1.07 12.14
N GLU A 265 -14.49 -1.85 11.97
CA GLU A 265 -13.20 -1.53 12.58
C GLU A 265 -12.47 -0.47 11.76
N THR A 266 -11.94 0.54 12.46
CA THR A 266 -11.06 1.53 11.84
C THR A 266 -9.70 0.88 11.59
N ALA A 267 -9.15 1.04 10.39
CA ALA A 267 -7.81 0.56 10.10
C ALA A 267 -6.81 1.16 11.12
N PRO A 268 -5.87 0.36 11.66
CA PRO A 268 -4.92 0.86 12.66
C PRO A 268 -3.86 1.80 12.05
N GLY A 269 -3.79 1.87 10.72
CA GLY A 269 -2.85 2.71 10.00
C GLY A 269 -3.37 3.24 8.69
N PHE A 270 -2.55 4.10 8.08
CA PHE A 270 -2.77 4.63 6.74
C PHE A 270 -1.44 4.69 5.98
N CYS A 271 -1.50 4.52 4.66
CA CYS A 271 -0.32 4.57 3.80
C CYS A 271 0.08 6.01 3.52
N LEU A 272 1.12 6.49 4.20
CA LEU A 272 1.57 7.88 4.14
C LEU A 272 3.01 8.02 3.69
N PHE A 273 3.89 7.21 4.27
CA PHE A 273 5.33 7.42 4.09
C PHE A 273 5.78 6.81 2.78
N SER A 274 6.23 7.61 1.82
CA SER A 274 7.01 7.07 0.71
C SER A 274 8.44 6.83 1.16
N SER A 275 9.05 5.78 0.62
CA SER A 275 10.49 5.62 0.72
C SER A 275 11.20 6.84 0.15
N THR A 276 12.29 7.28 0.79
CA THR A 276 13.20 8.31 0.23
C THR A 276 13.84 7.89 -1.09
N LEU A 277 13.69 6.63 -1.47
CA LEU A 277 14.18 6.07 -2.73
C LEU A 277 13.26 6.37 -3.92
N ILE A 278 12.05 6.88 -3.68
CA ILE A 278 11.14 7.31 -4.75
C ILE A 278 11.54 8.73 -5.16
N PRO A 279 12.02 8.96 -6.39
CA PRO A 279 12.28 10.30 -6.89
C PRO A 279 10.97 11.08 -7.08
N GLY A 280 10.94 12.32 -6.62
CA GLY A 280 9.78 13.20 -6.76
C GLY A 280 8.73 13.02 -5.66
N THR A 281 7.51 13.48 -5.92
CA THR A 281 6.39 13.36 -4.98
C THR A 281 5.65 12.06 -5.23
N PRO A 282 5.54 11.15 -4.25
CA PRO A 282 4.73 9.94 -4.38
C PRO A 282 3.26 10.31 -4.65
N GLY A 283 2.57 9.46 -5.39
CA GLY A 283 1.14 9.59 -5.68
C GLY A 283 0.41 8.27 -5.53
N ILE A 284 -0.89 8.30 -5.84
CA ILE A 284 -1.73 7.11 -5.77
C ILE A 284 -1.19 6.02 -6.71
N GLY A 285 -1.14 4.78 -6.19
CA GLY A 285 -0.55 3.63 -6.87
C GLY A 285 0.95 3.45 -6.65
N ASP A 286 1.63 4.34 -5.93
CA ASP A 286 3.01 4.12 -5.50
C ASP A 286 3.10 3.31 -4.21
N ARG A 287 4.24 2.65 -4.02
CA ARG A 287 4.55 1.96 -2.76
C ARG A 287 4.79 2.99 -1.66
N GLY A 288 4.13 2.77 -0.53
CA GLY A 288 4.36 3.48 0.70
C GLY A 288 4.67 2.55 1.87
N SER A 289 4.68 3.14 3.04
CA SER A 289 4.80 2.49 4.33
C SER A 289 3.72 3.02 5.26
N CYS A 290 3.16 2.11 6.03
CA CYS A 290 2.08 2.38 6.93
C CYS A 290 2.54 3.22 8.12
N ALA A 291 1.81 4.30 8.39
CA ALA A 291 1.86 5.04 9.63
C ALA A 291 0.73 4.56 10.54
N GLN A 292 1.01 4.39 11.83
CA GLN A 292 -0.05 4.15 12.80
C GLN A 292 -0.94 5.40 12.91
N LEU A 293 -2.26 5.23 12.82
CA LEU A 293 -3.19 6.32 13.07
C LEU A 293 -3.38 6.55 14.58
N CYS A 294 -3.70 7.78 14.96
CA CYS A 294 -3.89 8.17 16.35
C CYS A 294 -4.88 9.33 16.48
N SER A 295 -5.45 9.47 17.67
CA SER A 295 -6.22 10.62 18.10
C SER A 295 -5.45 11.49 19.11
N CYS A 296 -4.50 10.90 19.83
CA CYS A 296 -3.58 11.59 20.74
C CYS A 296 -2.25 10.85 20.90
N ASN A 297 -1.28 11.47 21.58
CA ASN A 297 0.05 10.89 21.79
C ASN A 297 0.01 9.52 22.49
N ALA A 298 -0.95 9.30 23.41
CA ALA A 298 -1.07 8.05 24.14
C ALA A 298 -1.50 6.86 23.26
N ASP A 299 -2.05 7.12 22.07
CA ASP A 299 -2.41 6.06 21.13
C ASP A 299 -1.17 5.49 20.42
N CYS A 300 -0.08 6.25 20.36
CA CYS A 300 1.14 5.84 19.68
C CYS A 300 1.85 4.72 20.45
N LYS A 301 1.99 3.56 19.79
CA LYS A 301 2.58 2.37 20.42
C LYS A 301 4.10 2.48 20.60
N ASN A 302 4.78 3.27 19.78
CA ASN A 302 6.19 3.58 19.97
C ASN A 302 6.31 4.78 20.95
N PRO A 303 7.00 4.64 22.10
CA PRO A 303 7.11 5.69 23.11
C PRO A 303 7.87 6.94 22.63
N ASP A 304 8.64 6.84 21.54
CA ASP A 304 9.36 7.96 20.94
C ASP A 304 8.46 8.80 20.01
N PHE A 305 7.23 8.35 19.74
CA PHE A 305 6.31 9.01 18.80
C PHE A 305 5.28 9.90 19.51
N ILE A 306 4.86 10.91 18.77
CA ILE A 306 3.72 11.77 19.09
C ILE A 306 2.66 11.63 18.00
N CYS A 307 1.43 12.02 18.33
CA CYS A 307 0.35 12.09 17.36
C CYS A 307 0.37 13.44 16.64
N ARG A 308 0.69 13.43 15.36
CA ARG A 308 0.64 14.63 14.50
C ARG A 308 -0.72 14.75 13.86
N SER A 309 -1.38 15.88 14.06
CA SER A 309 -2.65 16.17 13.40
C SER A 309 -2.50 16.19 11.88
N PHE A 310 -3.51 15.69 11.17
CA PHE A 310 -3.61 15.88 9.74
C PHE A 310 -3.87 17.34 9.35
N GLY A 311 -4.53 18.12 10.22
CA GLY A 311 -4.92 19.50 9.93
C GLY A 311 -6.04 19.62 8.88
N ASP A 312 -6.63 18.51 8.45
CA ASP A 312 -7.74 18.44 7.49
C ASP A 312 -8.91 17.66 8.09
N ALA A 313 -9.99 18.37 8.42
CA ALA A 313 -11.16 17.78 9.06
C ALA A 313 -11.91 16.76 8.18
N ASN A 314 -11.85 16.89 6.84
CA ASN A 314 -12.48 15.93 5.94
C ASN A 314 -11.70 14.62 5.92
N PHE A 315 -10.36 14.71 5.88
CA PHE A 315 -9.51 13.54 5.95
C PHE A 315 -9.63 12.85 7.32
N GLU A 316 -9.60 13.62 8.42
CA GLU A 316 -9.81 13.08 9.77
C GLU A 316 -11.16 12.33 9.89
N ALA A 317 -12.22 12.86 9.28
CA ALA A 317 -13.51 12.19 9.25
C ALA A 317 -13.49 10.91 8.40
N ALA A 318 -12.76 10.91 7.28
CA ALA A 318 -12.65 9.76 6.39
C ALA A 318 -11.89 8.59 7.02
N VAL A 319 -10.80 8.86 7.75
CA VAL A 319 -10.01 7.82 8.45
C VAL A 319 -10.42 7.61 9.90
N ASN A 320 -11.42 8.35 10.38
CA ASN A 320 -11.93 8.32 11.75
C ASN A 320 -10.84 8.49 12.83
N GLN A 321 -9.81 9.29 12.55
CA GLN A 321 -8.65 9.53 13.40
C GLN A 321 -8.14 10.96 13.22
N LYS A 322 -7.50 11.54 14.24
CA LYS A 322 -7.04 12.94 14.20
C LYS A 322 -5.67 13.13 13.57
N GLY A 323 -4.89 12.07 13.50
CA GLY A 323 -3.50 12.16 13.12
C GLY A 323 -2.83 10.83 12.87
N TYR A 324 -1.51 10.90 12.79
CA TYR A 324 -0.63 9.75 12.63
C TYR A 324 0.58 9.85 13.57
N CYS A 325 1.09 8.71 13.98
CA CYS A 325 2.24 8.61 14.87
C CYS A 325 3.55 8.82 14.12
N SER A 326 4.38 9.72 14.64
CA SER A 326 5.71 10.02 14.08
C SER A 326 6.62 10.65 15.14
N LEU A 327 7.91 10.84 14.80
CA LEU A 327 8.84 11.54 15.68
C LEU A 327 8.37 12.96 16.02
N PRO A 328 8.75 13.50 17.18
CA PRO A 328 8.40 14.86 17.59
C PRO A 328 9.06 15.96 16.74
N GLN A 329 9.93 15.64 15.78
CA GLN A 329 10.61 16.65 14.97
C GLN A 329 9.78 17.15 13.78
N ASN A 330 9.64 18.47 13.65
CA ASN A 330 9.05 19.17 12.52
C ASN A 330 10.03 19.28 11.35
N GLU A 331 9.52 19.65 10.18
CA GLU A 331 10.34 19.87 8.97
C GLU A 331 11.39 20.98 9.14
N ASP A 332 11.12 21.98 9.98
CA ASP A 332 12.04 23.07 10.33
C ASP A 332 13.11 22.67 11.38
N GLY A 333 13.10 21.40 11.81
CA GLY A 333 13.96 20.88 12.86
C GLY A 333 13.49 21.20 14.28
N GLY A 334 12.40 21.95 14.44
CA GLY A 334 11.77 22.20 15.74
C GLY A 334 11.11 20.95 16.32
N THR A 335 10.75 21.00 17.60
CA THR A 335 10.00 19.93 18.26
C THR A 335 8.51 20.28 18.35
N SER A 336 7.64 19.34 18.03
CA SER A 336 6.20 19.38 18.26
C SER A 336 5.86 18.59 19.52
N THR A 337 4.84 19.05 20.25
CA THR A 337 4.26 18.34 21.38
C THR A 337 3.19 17.33 20.94
N GLY A 338 2.78 17.34 19.67
CA GLY A 338 1.67 16.55 19.17
C GLY A 338 0.32 16.88 19.80
N LEU A 339 -0.65 15.98 19.59
CA LEU A 339 -1.98 16.03 20.18
C LEU A 339 -1.93 15.40 21.59
N VAL A 340 -1.71 16.24 22.61
CA VAL A 340 -1.52 15.78 23.99
C VAL A 340 -2.82 15.25 24.61
N ASN A 341 -3.96 15.88 24.30
CA ASN A 341 -5.24 15.53 24.88
C ASN A 341 -6.00 14.59 23.95
N CYS A 342 -6.17 13.34 24.38
CA CYS A 342 -7.23 12.48 23.87
C CYS A 342 -8.52 13.14 24.35
N GLY A 343 -9.23 13.87 23.48
CA GLY A 343 -10.51 14.49 23.86
C GLY A 343 -11.38 13.45 24.58
N ALA A 344 -12.24 13.88 25.51
CA ALA A 344 -13.04 12.98 26.35
C ALA A 344 -14.02 12.03 25.59
N GLY A 345 -13.94 11.99 24.25
CA GLY A 345 -14.91 11.36 23.35
C GLY A 345 -14.41 10.15 22.56
N GLY A 346 -13.37 9.43 22.98
CA GLY A 346 -12.98 8.21 22.28
C GLY A 346 -12.02 7.35 23.07
N ALA A 347 -12.53 6.57 24.03
CA ALA A 347 -11.83 5.37 24.43
C ALA A 347 -11.74 4.48 23.18
N GLY A 348 -10.62 4.55 22.46
CA GLY A 348 -10.31 3.62 21.38
C GLY A 348 -10.53 2.22 21.91
N GLY A 349 -11.43 1.48 21.27
CA GLY A 349 -11.66 0.08 21.60
C GLY A 349 -10.31 -0.62 21.53
N ALA A 350 -9.81 -1.08 22.68
CA ALA A 350 -8.65 -1.95 22.71
C ALA A 350 -8.93 -3.08 21.72
N GLY A 351 -8.14 -3.13 20.63
CA GLY A 351 -8.23 -4.20 19.65
C GLY A 351 -8.24 -5.52 20.40
N GLY A 352 -9.35 -6.25 20.30
CA GLY A 352 -9.51 -7.52 20.98
C GLY A 352 -8.38 -8.42 20.52
N ALA A 353 -7.50 -8.82 21.44
CA ALA A 353 -6.52 -9.84 21.17
C ALA A 353 -7.27 -11.07 20.65
N GLY A 354 -7.11 -11.38 19.37
CA GLY A 354 -7.67 -12.58 18.75
C GLY A 354 -7.21 -13.78 19.57
N GLY A 355 -8.17 -14.39 20.27
CA GLY A 355 -7.95 -15.60 21.03
C GLY A 355 -7.42 -16.68 20.11
N SER A 356 -6.28 -17.25 20.48
CA SER A 356 -5.72 -18.43 19.84
C SER A 356 -6.73 -19.58 20.01
N ASP A 357 -7.29 -20.07 18.90
CA ASP A 357 -8.09 -21.29 18.92
C ASP A 357 -7.21 -22.45 19.42
N ALA A 358 -7.53 -22.91 20.63
CA ALA A 358 -6.96 -24.10 21.22
C ALA A 358 -7.47 -25.34 20.47
N GLY A 359 -6.53 -26.21 20.09
CA GLY A 359 -6.75 -27.38 19.26
C GLY A 359 -7.86 -28.32 19.74
N SER A 360 -8.63 -28.80 18.77
CA SER A 360 -9.45 -30.00 18.89
C SER A 360 -8.54 -31.22 18.80
N THR A 361 -8.29 -31.88 19.93
CA THR A 361 -7.78 -33.26 19.95
C THR A 361 -8.92 -34.21 19.66
N ASP A 362 -8.94 -34.80 18.47
CA ASP A 362 -9.76 -35.98 18.19
C ASP A 362 -9.19 -37.18 18.95
N ALA A 363 -9.95 -37.63 19.94
CA ALA A 363 -9.74 -38.91 20.60
C ALA A 363 -10.36 -40.02 19.73
N ALA A 364 -9.49 -40.87 19.17
CA ALA A 364 -9.89 -42.17 18.67
C ALA A 364 -10.19 -43.10 19.86
N THR A 365 -11.39 -43.68 19.89
CA THR A 365 -11.72 -44.86 20.69
C THR A 365 -11.96 -46.03 19.75
N ASP A 366 -11.27 -47.14 20.06
CA ASP A 366 -11.57 -48.51 19.64
C ASP A 366 -13.03 -48.92 19.91
#